data_AF-A0A3L8Q5T3-F1
#
_entry.id   AF-A0A3L8Q5T3-F1
#
_cell.length_a   1.000
_cell.length_b   1.000
_cell.length_c   1.000
_cell.angle_alpha   90.00
_cell.angle_beta   90.00
_cell.angle_gamma   90.00
#
_symmetry.space_group_name_H-M   'P 1'
#
loop_
_entity.id
_entity.type
_entity.pdbx_description
1 polymer ?
#
loop_
_entity_poly.entity_id
_entity_poly.type
_entity_poly.pdbx_seq_one_letter_code
_entity_poly.pdbx_strand_id
1 'polypeptide(L)'
;MKISRPPVSIGHYKMVKHKSDKGNEENPHRFDLLVRTQRTWTQDGMNSLSYELLARELRPLYTNLTAAIGCDPRAPRAGAGRFREEMLRKSPRGELPALPPARNASAAAVLGGNQSLAPPQP
;
A
#
# COMPACT_ATOMS: atom_id res chain seq x y z
N MET A 1 16.22 -17.11 6.32
CA MET A 1 15.99 -15.66 6.50
C MET A 1 15.49 -15.42 7.92
N LYS A 2 15.89 -14.32 8.56
CA LYS A 2 15.34 -13.88 9.85
C LYS A 2 14.67 -12.52 9.65
N ILE A 3 13.48 -12.32 10.22
CA ILE A 3 12.76 -11.05 10.15
C ILE A 3 13.11 -10.25 11.41
N SER A 4 13.74 -9.10 11.23
CA SER A 4 13.97 -8.14 12.31
C SER A 4 12.76 -7.21 12.42
N ARG A 5 12.30 -6.94 13.65
CA ARG A 5 11.18 -6.03 13.93
C ARG A 5 11.56 -5.06 15.04
N PRO A 6 11.26 -3.76 14.90
CA PRO A 6 11.41 -2.83 16.01
C PRO A 6 10.42 -3.15 17.14
N PRO A 7 10.67 -2.69 18.37
CA PRO A 7 9.73 -2.80 19.48
C PRO A 7 8.36 -2.22 19.13
N VAL A 8 7.30 -2.84 19.65
CA VAL A 8 5.91 -2.43 19.37
C VAL A 8 5.68 -0.96 19.74
N SER A 9 6.30 -0.48 20.82
CA SER A 9 6.20 0.90 21.29
C SER A 9 6.58 1.96 20.24
N ILE A 10 7.43 1.63 19.27
CA ILE A 10 7.88 2.56 18.21
C ILE A 10 7.47 2.11 16.80
N GLY A 11 7.05 0.85 16.62
CA GLY A 11 6.73 0.26 15.32
C GLY A 11 5.34 0.59 14.76
N HIS A 12 4.66 1.59 15.32
CA HIS A 12 3.29 1.95 14.91
C HIS A 12 3.28 2.74 13.59
N TYR A 13 2.39 2.36 12.67
CA TYR A 13 2.15 3.06 11.42
C TYR A 13 0.66 3.30 11.22
N LYS A 14 0.31 4.29 10.39
CA LYS A 14 -1.08 4.63 10.06
C LYS A 14 -1.30 4.51 8.56
N MET A 15 -2.24 3.65 8.17
CA MET A 15 -2.67 3.55 6.78
C MET A 15 -3.45 4.80 6.38
N VAL A 16 -3.09 5.40 5.25
CA VAL A 16 -3.90 6.44 4.62
C VAL A 16 -5.20 5.79 4.14
N LYS A 17 -6.35 6.42 4.43
CA LYS A 17 -7.66 5.87 4.08
C LYS A 17 -7.77 5.71 2.56
N HIS A 18 -7.99 4.48 2.10
CA HIS A 18 -8.29 4.12 0.72
C HIS A 18 -9.51 3.20 0.71
N LYS A 19 -10.16 3.05 -0.45
CA LYS A 19 -11.21 2.03 -0.62
C LYS A 19 -10.56 0.65 -0.58
N SER A 20 -11.29 -0.39 -0.19
CA SER A 20 -10.76 -1.76 -0.26
C SER A 20 -10.27 -2.05 -1.68
N ASP A 21 -9.00 -2.45 -1.79
CA ASP A 21 -8.42 -2.79 -3.08
C ASP A 21 -9.06 -4.07 -3.61
N LYS A 22 -9.47 -4.06 -4.88
CA LYS A 22 -9.99 -5.25 -5.54
C LYS A 22 -8.88 -6.30 -5.62
N GLY A 23 -9.13 -7.51 -5.11
CA GLY A 23 -8.16 -8.61 -5.10
C GLY A 23 -7.34 -8.77 -3.82
N ASN A 24 -7.57 -7.93 -2.79
CA ASN A 24 -7.00 -8.12 -1.45
C ASN A 24 -7.95 -8.85 -0.48
N GLU A 25 -8.78 -9.75 -1.01
CA GLU A 25 -9.62 -10.63 -0.21
C GLU A 25 -8.77 -11.71 0.48
N GLU A 26 -9.27 -12.30 1.56
CA GLU A 26 -8.58 -13.40 2.22
C GLU A 26 -8.32 -14.54 1.22
N ASN A 27 -7.06 -14.96 1.08
CA ASN A 27 -6.67 -15.95 0.07
C ASN A 27 -6.83 -17.37 0.62
N PRO A 28 -7.82 -18.16 0.16
CA PRO A 28 -8.04 -19.53 0.64
C PRO A 28 -6.91 -20.49 0.27
N HIS A 29 -6.09 -20.16 -0.74
CA HIS A 29 -4.99 -21.00 -1.24
C HIS A 29 -3.61 -20.55 -0.73
N ARG A 30 -3.55 -19.79 0.37
CA ARG A 30 -2.31 -19.20 0.87
C ARG A 30 -1.17 -20.20 1.08
N PHE A 31 -1.46 -21.40 1.59
CA PHE A 31 -0.43 -22.42 1.82
C PHE A 31 0.18 -22.94 0.53
N ASP A 32 -0.62 -23.12 -0.52
CA ASP A 32 -0.13 -23.53 -1.84
C ASP A 32 0.79 -22.49 -2.45
N LEU A 33 0.47 -21.19 -2.27
CA LEU A 33 1.34 -20.10 -2.71
C LEU A 33 2.69 -20.15 -1.98
N LEU A 34 2.72 -20.38 -0.66
CA LEU A 34 3.97 -20.45 0.09
C LEU A 34 4.88 -21.58 -0.40
N VAL A 35 4.32 -22.76 -0.68
CA VAL A 35 5.07 -23.89 -1.25
C VAL A 35 5.59 -23.56 -2.64
N ARG A 36 4.79 -22.91 -3.48
CA ARG A 36 5.22 -22.48 -4.83
C ARG A 36 6.36 -21.47 -4.75
N THR A 37 6.25 -20.45 -3.89
CA THR A 37 7.31 -19.45 -3.69
C THR A 37 8.63 -20.10 -3.32
N GLN A 38 8.64 -21.10 -2.43
CA GLN A 38 9.86 -21.82 -2.06
C GLN A 38 10.57 -22.47 -3.28
N ARG A 39 9.81 -22.86 -4.30
CA ARG A 39 10.35 -23.48 -5.52
C ARG A 39 10.77 -22.47 -6.58
N THR A 40 10.05 -21.36 -6.72
CA THR A 40 10.22 -20.43 -7.85
C THR A 40 11.01 -19.17 -7.52
N TRP A 41 11.22 -18.82 -6.25
CA TRP A 41 11.82 -17.53 -5.86
C TRP A 41 13.23 -17.26 -6.40
N THR A 42 13.99 -18.31 -6.77
CA THR A 42 15.33 -18.16 -7.38
C THR A 42 15.28 -17.94 -8.89
N GLN A 43 14.18 -18.33 -9.54
CA GLN A 43 14.01 -18.24 -10.99
C GLN A 43 13.17 -17.04 -11.41
N ASP A 44 12.25 -16.62 -10.53
CA ASP A 44 11.31 -15.53 -10.77
C ASP A 44 11.51 -14.42 -9.72
N GLY A 45 12.07 -13.28 -10.15
CA GLY A 45 12.46 -12.17 -9.28
C GLY A 45 13.29 -11.12 -10.00
N MET A 46 14.33 -10.58 -9.34
CA MET A 46 15.18 -9.53 -9.92
C MET A 46 15.97 -9.99 -11.17
N ASN A 47 16.24 -11.29 -11.28
CA ASN A 47 16.94 -11.89 -12.41
C ASN A 47 16.07 -12.09 -13.66
N SER A 48 14.75 -12.14 -13.51
CA SER A 48 13.78 -12.28 -14.61
C SER A 48 13.02 -10.99 -14.91
N LEU A 49 13.26 -9.92 -14.15
CA LEU A 49 12.54 -8.65 -14.26
C LEU A 49 12.78 -7.98 -15.62
N SER A 50 11.71 -7.78 -16.39
CA SER A 50 11.70 -7.06 -17.66
C SER A 50 10.76 -5.86 -17.58
N TYR A 51 11.26 -4.68 -17.91
CA TYR A 51 10.48 -3.45 -17.98
C TYR A 51 11.10 -2.46 -18.97
N GLU A 52 10.30 -1.53 -19.47
CA GLU A 52 10.75 -0.39 -20.27
C GLU A 52 10.57 0.90 -19.46
N LEU A 53 11.62 1.70 -19.33
CA LEU A 53 11.53 3.01 -18.69
C LEU A 53 10.97 4.03 -19.69
N LEU A 54 9.80 4.58 -19.41
CA LEU A 54 9.12 5.54 -20.28
C LEU A 54 9.49 7.00 -19.95
N ALA A 55 9.58 7.32 -18.65
CA ALA A 55 9.91 8.67 -18.20
C ALA A 55 10.65 8.67 -16.86
N ARG A 56 11.53 9.65 -16.68
CA ARG A 56 12.25 9.92 -15.43
C ARG A 56 12.21 11.40 -15.13
N GLU A 57 11.62 11.76 -13.99
CA GLU A 57 11.51 13.15 -13.54
C GLU A 57 12.13 13.31 -12.16
N LEU A 58 13.11 14.21 -12.04
CA LEU A 58 13.72 14.58 -10.77
C LEU A 58 12.89 15.70 -10.14
N ARG A 59 12.37 15.47 -8.93
CA ARG A 59 11.69 16.49 -8.12
C ARG A 59 12.51 16.75 -6.85
N PRO A 60 12.33 17.91 -6.20
CA PRO A 60 13.08 18.24 -4.98
C PRO A 60 12.95 17.22 -3.83
N LEU A 61 11.81 16.51 -3.75
CA LEU A 61 11.52 15.58 -2.65
C LEU A 61 11.51 14.10 -3.06
N TYR A 62 11.46 13.80 -4.35
CA TYR A 62 11.37 12.42 -4.85
C TYR A 62 11.79 12.33 -6.32
N THR A 63 12.00 11.10 -6.81
CA THR A 63 12.18 10.84 -8.25
C THR A 63 10.98 10.07 -8.76
N ASN A 64 10.34 10.56 -9.82
CA ASN A 64 9.26 9.85 -10.49
C ASN A 64 9.83 8.99 -11.62
N LEU A 65 9.52 7.69 -11.60
CA LEU A 65 9.89 6.74 -12.63
C LEU A 65 8.61 6.13 -13.20
N THR A 66 8.32 6.42 -14.46
CA THR A 66 7.21 5.80 -15.18
C THR A 66 7.76 4.64 -16.00
N ALA A 67 7.32 3.42 -15.72
CA ALA A 67 7.80 2.21 -16.39
C ALA A 67 6.65 1.37 -16.94
N ALA A 68 6.85 0.78 -18.12
CA ALA A 68 5.97 -0.26 -18.67
C ALA A 68 6.47 -1.64 -18.23
N ILE A 69 5.66 -2.34 -17.44
CA ILE A 69 5.97 -3.67 -16.86
C ILE A 69 5.35 -4.83 -17.66
N GLY A 70 4.99 -4.58 -18.92
CA GLY A 70 4.35 -5.57 -19.79
C GLY A 70 2.85 -5.77 -19.54
N CYS A 71 2.31 -6.83 -20.14
CA CYS A 71 0.92 -7.26 -19.96
C CYS A 71 0.90 -8.54 -19.12
N ASP A 72 -0.15 -8.72 -18.30
CA ASP A 72 -0.33 -9.97 -17.57
C ASP A 72 -0.52 -11.13 -18.56
N PRO A 73 0.40 -12.12 -18.61
CA PRO A 73 0.29 -13.25 -19.52
C PRO A 73 -0.93 -14.15 -19.21
N ARG A 74 -1.55 -13.99 -18.03
CA ARG A 74 -2.72 -14.76 -17.58
C ARG A 74 -4.03 -13.98 -17.73
N ALA A 75 -3.98 -12.69 -18.06
CA ALA A 75 -5.19 -11.91 -18.27
C ALA A 75 -5.85 -12.31 -19.60
N PRO A 76 -7.20 -12.36 -19.66
CA PRO A 76 -7.90 -12.52 -20.93
C PRO A 76 -7.50 -11.37 -21.86
N ARG A 77 -7.30 -11.68 -23.15
CA ARG A 77 -6.85 -10.74 -24.19
C ARG A 77 -7.91 -9.67 -24.49
N ALA A 78 -8.14 -8.75 -23.56
CA ALA A 78 -9.02 -7.60 -23.75
C ALA A 78 -8.58 -6.45 -22.83
N GLY A 79 -8.01 -5.37 -23.39
CA GLY A 79 -8.06 -4.05 -22.75
C GLY A 79 -6.77 -3.41 -22.23
N ALA A 80 -5.57 -3.92 -22.59
CA ALA A 80 -4.29 -3.33 -22.15
C ALA A 80 -4.08 -1.84 -22.52
N GLY A 81 -4.86 -1.29 -23.46
CA GLY A 81 -4.72 0.09 -23.93
C GLY A 81 -5.35 1.18 -23.04
N ARG A 82 -6.40 0.86 -22.27
CA ARG A 82 -7.20 1.90 -21.57
C ARG A 82 -6.49 2.50 -20.35
N PHE A 83 -5.79 1.67 -19.57
CA PHE A 83 -5.09 2.12 -18.35
C PHE A 83 -3.88 3.00 -18.67
N ARG A 84 -3.14 2.66 -19.74
CA ARG A 84 -1.98 3.42 -20.22
C ARG A 84 -2.37 4.86 -20.60
N GLU A 85 -3.44 5.02 -21.36
CA GLU A 85 -3.88 6.35 -21.82
C GLU A 85 -4.40 7.23 -20.67
N GLU A 86 -5.04 6.63 -19.67
CA GLU A 86 -5.54 7.34 -18.49
C GLU A 86 -4.40 7.85 -17.58
N MET A 87 -3.35 7.06 -17.37
CA MET A 87 -2.19 7.47 -16.58
C MET A 87 -1.38 8.59 -17.23
N LEU A 88 -1.27 8.63 -18.56
CA LEU A 88 -0.59 9.72 -19.25
C LEU A 88 -1.39 11.03 -19.22
N ARG A 89 -2.73 10.97 -19.14
CA ARG A 89 -3.61 12.15 -19.12
C ARG A 89 -3.76 12.76 -17.72
N LYS A 90 -3.65 11.96 -16.66
CA LYS A 90 -3.82 12.43 -15.28
C LYS A 90 -2.49 12.92 -14.72
N SER A 91 -2.38 14.23 -14.50
CA SER A 91 -1.32 14.78 -13.64
C SER A 91 -1.42 14.14 -12.25
N PRO A 92 -0.32 13.83 -11.55
CA PRO A 92 -0.32 13.08 -10.27
C PRO A 92 -1.00 13.82 -9.11
N ARG A 93 -1.55 15.01 -9.37
CA ARG A 93 -2.36 15.79 -8.46
C ARG A 93 -3.82 15.69 -8.88
N GLY A 94 -4.51 14.66 -8.38
CA GLY A 94 -5.90 14.89 -8.00
C GLY A 94 -5.89 15.92 -6.88
N GLU A 95 -6.76 16.94 -6.95
CA GLU A 95 -6.89 17.94 -5.90
C GLU A 95 -7.03 17.25 -4.53
N LEU A 96 -6.03 17.43 -3.66
CA LEU A 96 -6.15 17.00 -2.28
C LEU A 96 -7.30 17.81 -1.66
N PRO A 97 -8.31 17.17 -1.03
CA PRO A 97 -9.33 17.92 -0.33
C PRO A 97 -8.65 18.78 0.74
N ALA A 98 -8.99 20.07 0.75
CA ALA A 98 -8.43 21.03 1.69
C ALA A 98 -8.56 20.48 3.13
N LEU A 99 -7.43 20.44 3.84
CA LEU A 99 -7.43 20.07 5.25
C LEU A 99 -8.31 21.08 6.01
N PRO A 100 -9.20 20.62 6.90
CA PRO A 100 -9.97 21.54 7.73
C PRO A 100 -9.02 22.35 8.63
N PRO A 101 -9.33 23.63 8.92
CA PRO A 101 -8.48 24.44 9.77
C PRO A 101 -8.35 23.81 11.15
N ALA A 102 -7.13 23.83 11.70
CA ALA A 102 -6.83 23.32 13.02
C ALA A 102 -7.71 24.05 14.06
N ARG A 103 -8.56 23.31 14.77
CA ARG A 103 -9.22 23.83 15.97
C ARG A 103 -8.14 24.07 17.01
N ASN A 104 -7.94 25.35 17.36
CA ASN A 104 -7.16 25.74 18.52
C ASN A 104 -7.73 25.01 19.75
N ALA A 105 -6.94 24.12 20.35
CA ALA A 105 -7.26 23.52 21.63
C ALA A 105 -6.96 24.55 22.71
N SER A 106 -7.96 25.32 23.14
CA SER A 106 -7.86 26.01 24.42
C SER A 106 -8.16 25.01 25.53
N ALA A 107 -7.31 25.06 26.56
CA ALA A 107 -7.40 24.23 27.75
C ALA A 107 -8.74 24.43 28.45
N ALA A 108 -9.39 23.31 28.79
CA ALA A 108 -10.38 23.24 29.85
C ALA A 108 -10.21 21.90 30.56
N ALA A 109 -9.49 21.94 31.67
CA ALA A 109 -9.51 20.88 32.67
C ALA A 109 -10.90 20.83 33.29
N VAL A 110 -11.56 19.67 33.26
CA VAL A 110 -12.65 19.34 34.19
C VAL A 110 -12.50 17.88 34.61
N LEU A 111 -12.61 17.72 35.92
CA LEU A 111 -12.40 16.53 36.74
C LEU A 111 -13.46 15.45 36.54
N GLY A 112 -13.07 14.21 36.82
CA GLY A 112 -13.91 13.25 37.54
C GLY A 112 -14.53 12.12 36.72
N GLY A 113 -14.28 10.88 37.15
CA GLY A 113 -15.17 9.75 36.84
C GLY A 113 -14.48 8.41 36.61
N ASN A 114 -14.01 7.78 37.70
CA ASN A 114 -13.67 6.35 37.75
C ASN A 114 -14.87 5.51 37.30
N GLN A 115 -14.69 4.65 36.29
CA GLN A 115 -15.48 3.43 36.15
C GLN A 115 -14.59 2.25 35.79
N SER A 116 -14.54 1.34 36.76
CA SER A 116 -13.94 0.01 36.73
C SER A 116 -14.55 -0.84 35.62
N LEU A 117 -13.72 -1.45 34.77
CA LEU A 117 -14.14 -2.50 33.85
C LEU A 117 -13.46 -3.81 34.29
N ALA A 118 -14.29 -4.75 34.76
CA ALA A 118 -13.88 -6.04 35.30
C ALA A 118 -13.19 -6.95 34.25
N PRO A 119 -12.29 -7.86 34.67
CA PRO A 119 -11.64 -8.80 33.76
C PRO A 119 -12.59 -9.94 33.32
N PRO A 120 -12.35 -10.55 32.14
CA PRO A 120 -13.14 -11.69 31.67
C PRO A 120 -12.80 -12.97 32.46
N GLN A 121 -13.80 -13.79 32.70
CA GLN A 121 -13.73 -15.13 33.32
C GLN A 121 -14.09 -16.20 32.27
N PRO A 122 -13.77 -17.48 32.51
CA PRO A 122 -12.86 -18.32 31.72
C PRO A 122 -13.36 -18.78 30.34
#